data_AF-A0A146LXK6-F1
#
_entry.id   AF-A0A146LXK6-F1
#
_cell.length_a   1.000
_cell.length_b   1.000
_cell.length_c   1.000
_cell.angle_alpha   90.00
_cell.angle_beta   90.00
_cell.angle_gamma   90.00
#
_symmetry.space_group_name_H-M   'P 1'
#
loop_
_entity.id
_entity.type
_entity.pdbx_description
1 polymer ?
#
loop_
_entity_poly.entity_id
_entity_poly.type
_entity_poly.pdbx_seq_one_letter_code
_entity_poly.pdbx_strand_id
1 'polypeptide(L)'
;QEVSPKSIKAADCVQNLMILRSIKDMRAHVKQSTKCLHDEANINAMFETMLTTTLNHHRSHVIEGRRAMENCAQTADPTFSAKCLNIISKELKDTETKTISTMKKIQNRTTKRRNDLTGKMRICELLSSKFVETLRKNLDELKRCA
;
A
#
# COMPACT_ATOMS: atom_id res chain seq x y z
N GLN A 1 -20.46 48.86 -30.86
CA GLN A 1 -19.34 48.82 -29.90
C GLN A 1 -18.43 47.69 -30.35
N GLU A 2 -17.36 48.03 -31.06
CA GLU A 2 -16.33 47.06 -31.43
C GLU A 2 -15.52 46.70 -30.19
N VAL A 3 -15.53 45.43 -29.80
CA VAL A 3 -14.69 44.91 -28.73
C VAL A 3 -13.27 44.83 -29.29
N SER A 4 -12.43 45.79 -28.92
CA SER A 4 -11.01 45.79 -29.27
C SER A 4 -10.37 44.46 -28.85
N PRO A 5 -9.63 43.77 -29.74
CA PRO A 5 -8.87 42.59 -29.34
C PRO A 5 -7.75 43.07 -28.42
N LYS A 6 -7.80 42.68 -27.14
CA LYS A 6 -6.70 42.90 -26.21
C LYS A 6 -5.43 42.33 -26.85
N SER A 7 -4.54 43.21 -27.32
CA SER A 7 -3.21 42.83 -27.79
C SER A 7 -2.45 42.23 -26.61
N ILE A 8 -2.23 40.92 -26.67
CA ILE A 8 -1.46 40.18 -25.69
C ILE A 8 0.01 40.51 -25.95
N LYS A 9 0.72 41.02 -24.94
CA LYS A 9 2.09 41.51 -25.11
C LYS A 9 3.07 40.35 -25.20
N ALA A 10 4.21 40.54 -25.87
CA ALA A 10 5.27 39.52 -25.97
C ALA A 10 5.75 39.00 -24.60
N ALA A 11 5.70 39.83 -23.56
CA ALA A 11 5.96 39.45 -22.18
C ALA A 11 4.98 38.39 -21.66
N ASP A 12 3.69 38.51 -21.99
CA ASP A 12 2.65 37.55 -21.63
C ASP A 12 2.90 36.20 -22.32
N CYS A 13 3.38 36.20 -23.58
CA CYS A 13 3.79 34.99 -24.29
C CYS A 13 5.01 34.30 -23.65
N VAL A 14 6.05 35.06 -23.27
CA VAL A 14 7.24 34.50 -22.59
C VAL A 14 6.87 33.92 -21.23
N GLN A 15 5.99 34.60 -20.48
CA GLN A 15 5.51 34.14 -19.19
C GLN A 15 4.69 32.84 -19.34
N ASN A 16 3.83 32.77 -20.36
CA ASN A 16 3.08 31.54 -20.69
C ASN A 16 3.98 30.38 -21.11
N LEU A 17 5.07 30.64 -21.85
CA LEU A 17 6.06 29.61 -22.21
C LEU A 17 6.81 29.08 -20.97
N MET A 18 7.17 29.95 -20.03
CA MET A 18 7.78 29.53 -18.75
C MET A 18 6.81 28.68 -17.91
N ILE A 19 5.54 29.09 -17.84
CA ILE A 19 4.48 28.32 -17.18
C ILE A 19 4.35 26.93 -17.84
N LEU A 20 4.33 26.84 -19.17
CA LEU A 20 4.25 25.56 -19.89
C LEU A 20 5.44 24.63 -19.59
N ARG A 21 6.66 25.17 -19.46
CA ARG A 21 7.86 24.39 -19.12
C ARG A 21 7.79 23.85 -17.69
N SER A 22 7.47 24.70 -16.71
CA SER A 22 7.27 24.30 -15.32
C SER A 22 6.18 23.23 -15.19
N ILE A 23 5.11 23.38 -15.98
CA ILE A 23 4.04 22.41 -16.06
C ILE A 23 4.57 21.05 -16.58
N LYS A 24 5.29 21.00 -17.70
CA LYS A 24 5.88 19.74 -18.21
C LYS A 24 6.75 19.02 -17.16
N ASP A 25 7.57 19.76 -16.43
CA ASP A 25 8.43 19.20 -15.38
C ASP A 25 7.60 18.64 -14.23
N MET A 26 6.58 19.37 -13.75
CA MET A 26 5.64 18.87 -12.74
C MET A 26 4.92 17.60 -13.19
N ARG A 27 4.53 17.47 -14.47
CA ARG A 27 3.91 16.25 -15.00
C ARG A 27 4.83 15.04 -14.86
N ALA A 28 6.11 15.21 -15.20
CA ALA A 28 7.09 14.14 -15.13
C ALA A 28 7.28 13.67 -13.68
N HIS A 29 7.39 14.62 -12.74
CA HIS A 29 7.50 14.31 -11.31
C HIS A 29 6.24 13.60 -10.78
N VAL A 30 5.04 14.08 -11.08
CA VAL A 30 3.79 13.42 -10.66
C VAL A 30 3.69 12.00 -11.23
N LYS A 31 4.08 11.79 -12.49
CA LYS A 31 4.09 10.44 -13.10
C LYS A 31 5.06 9.50 -12.38
N GLN A 32 6.27 9.97 -12.07
CA GLN A 32 7.27 9.17 -11.35
C GLN A 32 6.84 8.87 -9.92
N SER A 33 6.33 9.86 -9.19
CA SER A 33 5.81 9.67 -7.83
C SER A 33 4.62 8.70 -7.79
N THR A 34 3.71 8.80 -8.77
CA THR A 34 2.57 7.87 -8.89
C THR A 34 3.04 6.44 -9.13
N LYS A 35 4.04 6.24 -10.01
CA LYS A 35 4.64 4.93 -10.25
C LYS A 35 5.26 4.36 -8.97
N CYS A 36 6.05 5.15 -8.25
CA CYS A 36 6.66 4.73 -6.99
C CYS A 36 5.60 4.27 -5.97
N LEU A 37 4.50 5.02 -5.84
CA LEU A 37 3.39 4.65 -4.96
C LEU A 37 2.70 3.35 -5.40
N HIS A 38 2.55 3.12 -6.70
CA HIS A 38 2.00 1.86 -7.23
C HIS A 38 2.93 0.68 -6.93
N ASP A 39 4.24 0.84 -7.16
CA ASP A 39 5.23 -0.20 -6.88
C ASP A 39 5.25 -0.55 -5.38
N GLU A 40 5.22 0.45 -4.49
CA GLU A 40 5.09 0.24 -3.04
C GLU A 40 3.78 -0.45 -2.65
N ALA A 41 2.65 -0.08 -3.27
CA ALA A 41 1.36 -0.70 -3.00
C ALA A 41 1.34 -2.18 -3.41
N ASN A 42 1.95 -2.52 -4.56
CA ASN A 42 2.07 -3.89 -5.06
C ASN A 42 2.93 -4.74 -4.12
N ILE A 43 4.08 -4.23 -3.68
CA ILE A 43 4.94 -4.93 -2.70
C ILE A 43 4.19 -5.16 -1.39
N ASN A 44 3.45 -4.16 -0.91
CA ASN A 44 2.67 -4.28 0.32
C ASN A 44 1.56 -5.34 0.20
N ALA A 45 0.88 -5.44 -0.95
CA ALA A 45 -0.14 -6.45 -1.21
C ALA A 45 0.46 -7.88 -1.24
N MET A 46 1.64 -8.05 -1.85
CA MET A 46 2.36 -9.34 -1.82
C MET A 46 2.73 -9.73 -0.38
N PHE A 47 3.23 -8.77 0.41
CA PHE A 47 3.60 -9.00 1.80
C PHE A 47 2.38 -9.35 2.67
N GLU A 48 1.24 -8.69 2.47
CA GLU A 48 -0.02 -9.02 3.16
C GLU A 48 -0.51 -10.43 2.82
N THR A 49 -0.40 -10.84 1.56
CA THR A 49 -0.75 -12.19 1.11
C THR A 49 0.14 -13.23 1.78
N MET A 50 1.46 -13.04 1.75
CA MET A 50 2.42 -13.94 2.39
C MET A 50 2.17 -14.06 3.90
N LEU A 51 1.97 -12.93 4.60
CA LEU A 51 1.66 -12.92 6.03
C LEU A 51 0.38 -13.69 6.35
N THR A 52 -0.66 -13.52 5.55
CA THR A 52 -1.94 -14.20 5.75
C THR A 52 -1.82 -15.70 5.58
N THR A 53 -1.14 -16.15 4.52
CA THR A 53 -0.88 -17.57 4.27
C THR A 53 -0.07 -18.19 5.41
N THR A 54 1.03 -17.54 5.83
CA THR A 54 1.87 -18.05 6.92
C THR A 54 1.13 -18.05 8.26
N LEU A 55 0.27 -17.06 8.53
CA LEU A 55 -0.56 -17.03 9.74
C LEU A 55 -1.54 -18.20 9.76
N ASN A 56 -2.17 -18.50 8.62
CA ASN A 56 -3.09 -19.64 8.50
C ASN A 56 -2.37 -20.97 8.64
N HIS A 57 -1.16 -21.09 8.10
CA HIS A 57 -0.32 -22.26 8.30
C HIS A 57 -0.02 -22.51 9.79
N HIS A 58 0.43 -21.49 10.53
CA HIS A 58 0.66 -21.64 11.98
C HIS A 58 -0.61 -21.93 12.77
N ARG A 59 -1.76 -21.39 12.36
CA ARG A 59 -3.06 -21.75 12.97
C ARG A 59 -3.40 -23.23 12.76
N SER A 60 -3.12 -23.80 11.58
CA SER A 60 -3.30 -25.24 11.32
C SER A 60 -2.44 -26.07 12.27
N HIS A 61 -1.14 -25.74 12.39
CA HIS A 61 -0.22 -26.40 13.32
C HIS A 61 -0.72 -26.38 14.76
N VAL A 62 -1.31 -25.26 15.21
CA VAL A 62 -1.91 -25.18 16.54
C VAL A 62 -3.10 -26.12 16.71
N ILE A 63 -3.98 -26.19 15.70
CA ILE A 63 -5.14 -27.10 15.72
C ILE A 63 -4.67 -28.56 15.75
N GLU A 64 -3.69 -28.90 14.92
CA GLU A 64 -3.10 -30.25 14.86
C GLU A 64 -2.39 -30.62 16.16
N GLY A 65 -1.60 -29.71 16.73
CA GLY A 65 -0.96 -29.94 18.03
C GLY A 65 -1.97 -30.13 19.16
N ARG A 66 -3.08 -29.38 19.17
CA ARG A 66 -4.16 -29.60 20.16
C ARG A 66 -4.79 -30.99 20.04
N ARG A 67 -5.05 -31.46 18.82
CA ARG A 67 -5.51 -32.85 18.58
C ARG A 67 -4.48 -33.88 19.04
N ALA A 68 -3.20 -33.62 18.83
CA ALA A 68 -2.13 -34.50 19.32
C ALA A 68 -2.07 -34.54 20.86
N MET A 69 -2.34 -33.43 21.56
CA MET A 69 -2.48 -33.43 23.02
C MET A 69 -3.65 -34.32 23.49
N GLU A 70 -4.81 -34.23 22.83
CA GLU A 70 -5.97 -35.06 23.14
C GLU A 70 -5.63 -36.55 23.00
N ASN A 71 -4.93 -36.93 21.93
CA ASN A 71 -4.47 -38.32 21.74
C ASN A 71 -3.50 -38.75 22.85
N CYS A 72 -2.56 -37.90 23.24
CA CYS A 72 -1.62 -38.22 24.31
C CYS A 72 -2.29 -38.36 25.68
N ALA A 73 -3.35 -37.59 25.94
CA ALA A 73 -4.16 -37.73 27.15
C ALA A 73 -4.95 -39.05 27.21
N GLN A 74 -5.21 -39.70 26.07
CA GLN A 74 -5.92 -40.98 25.99
C GLN A 74 -5.00 -42.20 26.17
N THR A 75 -3.68 -41.99 26.27
CA THR A 75 -2.72 -43.10 26.41
C THR A 75 -2.75 -43.71 27.81
N ALA A 76 -2.77 -45.05 27.88
CA ALA A 76 -2.81 -45.77 29.16
C ALA A 76 -1.52 -45.68 29.99
N ASP A 77 -0.36 -45.40 29.36
CA ASP A 77 0.90 -45.18 30.06
C ASP A 77 0.99 -43.72 30.56
N PRO A 78 0.92 -43.48 31.89
CA PRO A 78 0.95 -42.14 32.46
C PRO A 78 2.30 -41.43 32.30
N THR A 79 3.40 -42.16 32.22
CA THR A 79 4.75 -41.58 32.04
C THR A 79 4.93 -41.09 30.61
N PHE A 80 4.48 -41.89 29.64
CA PHE A 80 4.43 -41.49 28.24
C PHE A 80 3.48 -40.32 28.02
N SER A 81 2.26 -40.40 28.57
CA SER A 81 1.25 -39.35 28.47
C SER A 81 1.79 -37.99 28.97
N ALA A 82 2.41 -37.97 30.15
CA ALA A 82 3.00 -36.74 30.71
C ALA A 82 4.15 -36.17 29.86
N LYS A 83 5.05 -37.02 29.35
CA LYS A 83 6.15 -36.58 28.46
C LYS A 83 5.62 -36.01 27.15
N CYS A 84 4.65 -36.68 26.52
CA CYS A 84 4.07 -36.21 25.28
C CYS A 84 3.37 -34.85 25.47
N LEU A 85 2.53 -34.73 26.50
CA LEU A 85 1.80 -33.48 26.79
C LEU A 85 2.76 -32.31 27.02
N ASN A 86 3.87 -32.52 27.75
CA ASN A 86 4.86 -31.48 28.00
C ASN A 86 5.55 -30.99 26.71
N ILE A 87 5.92 -31.90 25.82
CA ILE A 87 6.56 -31.54 24.54
C ILE A 87 5.59 -30.73 23.68
N ILE A 88 4.37 -31.23 23.47
CA ILE A 88 3.38 -30.58 22.60
C ILE A 88 2.95 -29.23 23.19
N SER A 89 2.70 -29.15 24.50
CA SER A 89 2.29 -27.91 25.17
C SER A 89 3.32 -26.80 25.03
N LYS A 90 4.62 -27.13 25.12
CA LYS A 90 5.70 -26.15 24.92
C LYS A 90 5.72 -25.60 23.49
N GLU A 91 5.66 -26.49 22.49
CA GLU A 91 5.66 -26.12 21.07
C GLU A 91 4.41 -25.28 20.69
N LEU A 92 3.24 -25.67 21.20
CA LEU A 92 2.00 -24.93 21.01
C LEU A 92 2.07 -23.53 21.63
N LYS A 93 2.55 -23.43 22.88
CA LYS A 93 2.67 -22.15 23.57
C LYS A 93 3.60 -21.21 22.82
N ASP A 94 4.75 -21.68 22.34
CA ASP A 94 5.67 -20.86 21.55
C ASP A 94 5.03 -20.41 20.22
N THR A 95 4.33 -21.31 19.52
CA THR A 95 3.64 -20.99 18.26
C THR A 95 2.52 -19.96 18.46
N GLU A 96 1.67 -20.13 19.48
CA GLU A 96 0.54 -19.24 19.75
C GLU A 96 0.97 -17.87 20.29
N THR A 97 1.82 -17.87 21.34
CA THR A 97 2.11 -16.65 22.09
C THR A 97 3.20 -15.80 21.46
N LYS A 98 4.18 -16.40 20.76
CA LYS A 98 5.29 -15.68 20.11
C LYS A 98 5.03 -15.50 18.63
N THR A 99 4.85 -16.60 17.90
CA THR A 99 4.80 -16.56 16.42
C THR A 99 3.50 -15.92 15.92
N ILE A 100 2.34 -16.48 16.24
CA ILE A 100 1.04 -15.96 15.78
C ILE A 100 0.80 -14.54 16.28
N SER A 101 1.12 -14.23 17.54
CA SER A 101 0.99 -12.88 18.10
C SER A 101 1.83 -11.85 17.36
N THR A 102 3.11 -12.16 17.08
CA THR A 102 4.01 -11.28 16.33
C THR A 102 3.51 -11.08 14.89
N MET A 103 3.10 -12.16 14.23
CA MET A 103 2.59 -12.08 12.87
C MET A 103 1.31 -11.25 12.76
N LYS A 104 0.39 -11.34 13.73
CA LYS A 104 -0.79 -10.46 13.80
C LYS A 104 -0.41 -8.98 13.94
N LYS A 105 0.59 -8.66 14.78
CA LYS A 105 1.09 -7.28 14.92
C LYS A 105 1.67 -6.76 13.59
N ILE A 106 2.41 -7.60 12.88
CA ILE A 106 2.96 -7.24 11.56
C ILE A 106 1.83 -7.06 10.55
N GLN A 107 0.85 -7.98 10.49
CA GLN A 107 -0.31 -7.88 9.62
C GLN A 107 -1.06 -6.56 9.81
N ASN A 108 -1.34 -6.17 11.06
CA ASN A 108 -2.00 -4.89 11.36
C ASN A 108 -1.20 -3.67 10.86
N ARG A 109 0.13 -3.69 11.01
CA ARG A 109 1.01 -2.62 10.50
C ARG A 109 0.99 -2.57 8.97
N THR A 110 1.04 -3.73 8.31
CA THR A 110 0.98 -3.85 6.84
C THR A 110 -0.35 -3.34 6.29
N THR A 111 -1.48 -3.69 6.92
CA THR A 111 -2.80 -3.19 6.53
C THR A 111 -2.92 -1.67 6.72
N LYS A 112 -2.36 -1.12 7.80
CA LYS A 112 -2.31 0.33 8.00
C LYS A 112 -1.49 1.02 6.90
N ARG A 113 -0.29 0.50 6.59
CA ARG A 113 0.56 1.03 5.50
C ARG A 113 -0.16 1.00 4.15
N ARG A 114 -0.90 -0.06 3.85
CA ARG A 114 -1.73 -0.16 2.64
C ARG A 114 -2.69 1.01 2.53
N ASN A 115 -3.45 1.28 3.59
CA ASN A 115 -4.44 2.35 3.60
C ASN A 115 -3.79 3.73 3.38
N ASP A 116 -2.64 3.97 4.00
CA ASP A 116 -1.87 5.21 3.81
C ASP A 116 -1.38 5.35 2.36
N LEU A 117 -0.87 4.27 1.75
CA LEU A 117 -0.44 4.26 0.35
C LEU A 117 -1.60 4.52 -0.60
N THR A 118 -2.76 3.88 -0.37
CA THR A 118 -3.99 4.15 -1.15
C THR A 118 -4.42 5.62 -1.05
N GLY A 119 -4.32 6.23 0.14
CA GLY A 119 -4.60 7.65 0.32
C GLY A 119 -3.65 8.55 -0.49
N LYS A 120 -2.34 8.27 -0.45
CA LYS A 120 -1.33 9.00 -1.24
C LYS A 120 -1.55 8.86 -2.75
N MET A 121 -1.88 7.65 -3.22
CA MET A 121 -2.19 7.40 -4.63
C MET A 121 -3.35 8.28 -5.13
N ARG A 122 -4.45 8.34 -4.36
CA ARG A 122 -5.60 9.21 -4.69
C ARG A 122 -5.21 10.67 -4.78
N ILE A 123 -4.34 11.16 -3.89
CA ILE A 123 -3.85 12.55 -3.94
C ILE A 123 -3.04 12.78 -5.21
N CYS A 124 -2.13 11.86 -5.57
CA CYS A 124 -1.34 11.98 -6.80
C CYS A 124 -2.23 11.96 -8.05
N GLU A 125 -3.27 11.13 -8.09
CA GLU A 125 -4.26 11.11 -9.18
C GLU A 125 -5.02 12.44 -9.29
N LEU A 126 -5.49 12.99 -8.16
CA LEU A 126 -6.16 14.29 -8.12
C LEU A 126 -5.25 15.42 -8.60
N LEU A 127 -4.00 15.45 -8.16
CA LEU A 127 -3.02 16.44 -8.59
C LEU A 127 -2.73 16.32 -10.10
N SER A 128 -2.61 15.10 -10.62
CA SER A 128 -2.45 14.83 -12.05
C SER A 128 -3.64 15.33 -12.87
N SER A 129 -4.86 15.11 -12.40
CA SER A 129 -6.10 15.59 -13.05
C SER A 129 -6.16 17.12 -13.08
N LYS A 130 -6.00 17.77 -11.92
CA LYS A 130 -5.98 19.24 -11.80
C LYS A 130 -4.90 19.88 -12.67
N PHE A 131 -3.75 19.22 -12.74
CA PHE A 131 -2.64 19.62 -13.59
C PHE A 131 -3.04 19.60 -15.08
N VAL A 132 -3.66 18.52 -15.56
CA VAL A 132 -4.14 18.40 -16.95
C VAL A 132 -5.18 19.48 -17.27
N GLU A 133 -6.10 19.77 -16.35
CA GLU A 133 -7.08 20.85 -16.51
C GLU A 133 -6.42 22.23 -16.60
N THR A 134 -5.42 22.50 -15.75
CA THR A 134 -4.68 23.77 -15.75
C THR A 134 -3.90 23.94 -17.05
N LEU A 135 -3.22 22.88 -17.52
CA LEU A 135 -2.53 22.88 -18.81
C LEU A 135 -3.51 23.16 -19.96
N ARG A 136 -4.69 22.53 -19.96
CA ARG A 136 -5.72 22.76 -20.98
C ARG A 136 -6.17 24.22 -21.03
N LYS A 137 -6.47 24.83 -19.87
CA LYS A 137 -6.87 26.24 -19.79
C LYS A 137 -5.79 27.18 -20.35
N ASN A 138 -4.53 26.99 -19.94
CA ASN A 138 -3.43 27.84 -20.42
C ASN A 138 -3.16 27.64 -21.92
N LEU A 139 -3.31 26.42 -22.45
CA LEU A 139 -3.21 26.16 -23.89
C LEU A 139 -4.35 26.80 -24.67
N ASP A 140 -5.57 26.79 -24.13
CA ASP A 140 -6.72 27.46 -24.76
C ASP A 140 -6.55 28.98 -24.75
N GLU A 141 -5.97 29.55 -23.69
CA GLU A 141 -5.58 30.97 -23.64
C GLU A 141 -4.50 31.29 -24.69
N LEU A 142 -3.47 30.44 -24.82
CA LEU A 142 -2.43 30.62 -25.84
C LEU A 142 -2.92 30.49 -27.27
N LYS A 143 -3.88 29.60 -27.54
CA LYS A 143 -4.53 29.51 -28.86
C LYS A 143 -5.29 30.77 -29.24
N ARG A 144 -5.75 31.55 -28.26
CA ARG A 144 -6.36 32.87 -28.50
C ARG A 144 -5.31 33.96 -28.77
N CYS A 145 -4.02 33.67 -28.54
CA CYS A 145 -2.90 34.57 -28.84
C CYS A 145 -2.36 34.42 -30.27
N ALA A 146 -2.74 33.35 -30.99
CA ALA A 146 -2.30 33.04 -32.36
C ALA A 146 -3.41 33.35 -33.36
#